data_AF-A0A1T5F192-F1
#
_entry.id   AF-A0A1T5F192-F1
#
_cell.length_a   1.000
_cell.length_b   1.000
_cell.length_c   1.000
_cell.angle_alpha   90.00
_cell.angle_beta   90.00
_cell.angle_gamma   90.00
#
_symmetry.space_group_name_H-M   'P 1'
#
loop_
_entity.id
_entity.type
_entity.pdbx_description
1 polymer ?
#
loop_
_entity_poly.entity_id
_entity_poly.type
_entity_poly.pdbx_seq_one_letter_code
_entity_poly.pdbx_strand_id
1 'polypeptide(L)'
;MRFSYILAMSTLGFMACTKTEKTTVVIKSDSVQQNVLTENQSEIVGETKPTTTTESSDNGGSSLTGSVSNLNIKINLSADQLFDFDKAVLKPEVDVELQKAFDDINGKTEANVLVVGYTDAKGSDSYNKRLSDQRAMAVKKWLEDKGLKNQILTEGKGAKDPIAPNTNPDGSDNPEGRAKNRRVEIKVTTQKSI
;
A
#
# COMPACT_ATOMS: atom_id res chain seq x y z
N MET A 1 17.32 26.04 60.85
CA MET A 1 18.03 27.29 60.51
C MET A 1 17.36 27.91 59.29
N ARG A 2 17.30 29.24 59.20
CA ARG A 2 16.66 29.96 58.09
C ARG A 2 17.71 30.23 57.01
N PHE A 3 17.38 30.04 55.74
CA PHE A 3 18.12 30.68 54.64
C PHE A 3 17.15 31.35 53.67
N SER A 4 17.56 32.53 53.22
CA SER A 4 16.68 33.54 52.64
C SER A 4 16.62 33.48 51.12
N TYR A 5 15.51 34.02 50.59
CA TYR A 5 15.35 34.59 49.26
C TYR A 5 16.65 35.19 48.66
N ILE A 6 16.90 34.89 47.39
CA ILE A 6 17.40 35.90 46.44
C ILE A 6 16.51 35.89 45.20
N LEU A 7 15.90 37.03 44.93
CA LEU A 7 15.12 37.37 43.75
C LEU A 7 16.08 37.85 42.66
N ALA A 8 15.98 37.29 41.45
CA ALA A 8 16.64 37.83 40.26
C ALA A 8 15.60 37.99 39.14
N MET A 9 15.03 39.19 39.03
CA MET A 9 14.19 39.54 37.88
C MET A 9 15.08 39.85 36.68
N SER A 10 14.77 39.26 35.52
CA SER A 10 15.32 39.69 34.23
C SER A 10 14.17 39.90 33.25
N THR A 11 13.63 41.12 33.26
CA THR A 11 12.67 41.60 32.26
C THR A 11 13.42 42.40 31.20
N LEU A 12 13.60 41.85 30.00
CA LEU A 12 13.90 42.57 28.76
C LEU A 12 13.80 41.55 27.59
N GLY A 13 13.03 41.75 26.53
CA GLY A 13 12.02 42.78 26.29
C GLY A 13 11.09 42.36 25.14
N PHE A 14 9.88 42.91 25.10
CA PHE A 14 8.99 42.78 23.93
C PHE A 14 9.57 43.61 22.77
N MET A 15 9.69 43.01 21.59
CA MET A 15 9.77 43.75 20.33
C MET A 15 8.93 43.01 19.29
N ALA A 16 7.75 43.54 18.99
CA ALA A 16 6.87 42.98 17.97
C ALA A 16 7.25 43.51 16.59
N CYS A 17 7.22 42.65 15.57
CA CYS A 17 6.78 43.07 14.24
C CYS A 17 6.27 41.87 13.44
N THR A 18 5.03 41.96 12.96
CA THR A 18 4.38 40.97 12.12
C THR A 18 4.77 41.13 10.66
N LYS A 19 5.01 40.03 9.94
CA LYS A 19 4.80 40.02 8.48
C LYS A 19 4.10 38.75 8.02
N THR A 20 2.81 38.90 7.73
CA THR A 20 2.00 37.93 7.01
C THR A 20 2.08 38.28 5.53
N GLU A 21 2.51 37.36 4.69
CA GLU A 21 2.34 37.46 3.23
C GLU A 21 1.54 36.26 2.72
N LYS A 22 0.23 36.48 2.61
CA LYS A 22 -0.64 35.66 1.75
C LYS A 22 -0.53 36.22 0.34
N THR A 23 -0.12 35.40 -0.62
CA THR A 23 -0.27 35.72 -2.05
C THR A 23 -1.25 34.72 -2.65
N THR A 24 -2.40 35.22 -3.10
CA THR A 24 -3.49 34.43 -3.66
C THR A 24 -3.69 34.78 -5.13
N VAL A 25 -3.51 33.74 -5.97
CA VAL A 25 -4.22 33.46 -7.25
C VAL A 25 -4.53 34.64 -8.20
N VAL A 26 -3.98 34.56 -9.41
CA VAL A 26 -4.75 34.86 -10.63
C VAL A 26 -4.46 33.77 -11.67
N ILE A 27 -5.51 33.03 -12.06
CA ILE A 27 -5.49 32.18 -13.25
C ILE A 27 -5.83 33.09 -14.44
N LYS A 28 -5.06 33.02 -15.54
CA LYS A 28 -5.49 33.53 -16.84
C LYS A 28 -5.54 32.40 -17.85
N SER A 29 -6.78 32.05 -18.20
CA SER A 29 -7.12 31.27 -19.38
C SER A 29 -6.94 32.15 -20.62
N ASP A 30 -6.36 31.60 -21.69
CA ASP A 30 -6.56 31.95 -23.11
C ASP A 30 -5.56 31.15 -23.97
N SER A 31 -5.80 30.75 -25.23
CA SER A 31 -7.03 30.43 -25.94
C SER A 31 -6.66 29.75 -27.29
N VAL A 32 -7.35 28.65 -27.65
CA VAL A 32 -7.64 28.16 -29.03
C VAL A 32 -6.55 28.11 -30.12
N GLN A 33 -6.27 26.90 -30.63
CA GLN A 33 -6.31 26.61 -32.07
C GLN A 33 -6.89 25.20 -32.32
N GLN A 34 -7.79 25.09 -33.30
CA GLN A 34 -8.36 23.83 -33.81
C GLN A 34 -7.74 23.47 -35.16
N ASN A 35 -7.67 22.18 -35.49
CA ASN A 35 -7.99 21.63 -36.83
C ASN A 35 -8.09 20.09 -36.66
N VAL A 36 -9.25 19.42 -36.77
CA VAL A 36 -10.22 19.31 -37.89
C VAL A 36 -9.78 18.28 -38.94
N LEU A 37 -10.41 17.10 -38.82
CA LEU A 37 -10.82 16.13 -39.84
C LEU A 37 -9.79 15.58 -40.84
N THR A 38 -9.69 14.25 -40.87
CA THR A 38 -10.15 13.52 -42.06
C THR A 38 -10.79 12.20 -41.65
N GLU A 39 -11.95 11.92 -42.23
CA GLU A 39 -12.66 10.65 -42.09
C GLU A 39 -12.04 9.62 -43.04
N ASN A 40 -12.22 8.33 -42.74
CA ASN A 40 -12.83 7.40 -43.70
C ASN A 40 -13.27 6.12 -43.01
N GLN A 41 -14.56 5.83 -43.13
CA GLN A 41 -15.16 4.50 -43.01
C GLN A 41 -14.67 3.68 -44.23
N SER A 42 -14.66 2.35 -44.28
CA SER A 42 -15.46 1.33 -43.59
C SER A 42 -14.56 0.07 -43.36
N GLU A 43 -15.00 -1.19 -43.13
CA GLU A 43 -16.31 -1.84 -43.23
C GLU A 43 -16.45 -3.05 -42.26
N ILE A 44 -17.28 -4.04 -42.62
CA ILE A 44 -17.76 -5.20 -41.86
C ILE A 44 -17.08 -6.51 -42.28
N VAL A 45 -17.03 -7.50 -41.37
CA VAL A 45 -17.75 -8.81 -41.48
C VAL A 45 -17.33 -9.75 -40.33
N GLY A 46 -18.29 -10.53 -39.80
CA GLY A 46 -18.03 -11.94 -39.45
C GLY A 46 -17.53 -12.31 -38.04
N GLU A 47 -18.44 -12.31 -37.06
CA GLU A 47 -18.92 -13.51 -36.36
C GLU A 47 -17.98 -14.50 -35.59
N THR A 48 -18.58 -15.14 -34.58
CA THR A 48 -18.14 -16.32 -33.81
C THR A 48 -17.23 -16.15 -32.57
N LYS A 49 -17.84 -16.45 -31.41
CA LYS A 49 -17.18 -16.90 -30.17
C LYS A 49 -16.89 -18.41 -30.31
N PRO A 50 -15.67 -18.88 -30.00
CA PRO A 50 -15.58 -19.99 -29.04
C PRO A 50 -14.42 -19.86 -28.04
N THR A 51 -14.54 -20.64 -26.97
CA THR A 51 -13.53 -20.83 -25.91
C THR A 51 -12.74 -22.13 -26.17
N THR A 52 -11.60 -22.30 -25.46
CA THR A 52 -11.05 -23.61 -25.00
C THR A 52 -9.80 -24.18 -25.71
N THR A 53 -8.63 -23.92 -25.09
CA THR A 53 -7.57 -24.89 -24.67
C THR A 53 -6.69 -25.68 -25.67
N THR A 54 -5.46 -25.94 -25.17
CA THR A 54 -4.54 -27.11 -25.40
C THR A 54 -3.47 -27.02 -26.50
N GLU A 55 -2.20 -27.01 -26.07
CA GLU A 55 -1.05 -27.91 -26.41
C GLU A 55 -0.82 -28.35 -27.88
N SER A 56 0.40 -28.62 -28.39
CA SER A 56 1.80 -28.62 -27.88
C SER A 56 2.79 -28.79 -29.07
N SER A 57 4.11 -28.62 -28.86
CA SER A 57 5.16 -29.23 -29.71
C SER A 57 6.55 -29.20 -29.05
N ASP A 58 7.33 -30.25 -29.33
CA ASP A 58 8.45 -30.72 -28.50
C ASP A 58 9.84 -30.17 -28.87
N ASN A 59 10.79 -30.30 -27.94
CA ASN A 59 11.90 -31.26 -28.09
C ASN A 59 12.68 -31.43 -26.77
N GLY A 60 13.20 -32.65 -26.52
CA GLY A 60 13.64 -33.06 -25.19
C GLY A 60 15.17 -33.12 -24.96
N GLY A 61 15.55 -33.45 -23.73
CA GLY A 61 16.87 -34.01 -23.42
C GLY A 61 17.76 -33.24 -22.46
N SER A 62 17.40 -33.15 -21.17
CA SER A 62 18.40 -33.30 -20.10
C SER A 62 17.78 -33.75 -18.78
N SER A 63 18.48 -34.65 -18.08
CA SER A 63 18.07 -35.20 -16.80
C SER A 63 18.37 -34.23 -15.65
N LEU A 64 17.32 -33.79 -14.94
CA LEU A 64 17.32 -33.58 -13.48
C LEU A 64 15.87 -33.71 -12.98
N THR A 65 15.51 -34.83 -12.36
CA THR A 65 14.19 -35.03 -11.76
C THR A 65 14.10 -34.37 -10.38
N GLY A 66 13.97 -33.04 -10.37
CA GLY A 66 13.67 -32.25 -9.16
C GLY A 66 12.33 -31.53 -9.32
N SER A 67 11.33 -31.88 -8.49
CA SER A 67 10.00 -31.25 -8.55
C SER A 67 9.98 -29.92 -7.77
N VAL A 68 10.65 -28.90 -8.31
CA VAL A 68 10.84 -27.60 -7.64
C VAL A 68 9.48 -26.95 -7.34
N SER A 69 9.03 -27.07 -6.09
CA SER A 69 7.71 -26.62 -5.63
C SER A 69 7.85 -25.32 -4.83
N ASN A 70 7.70 -24.19 -5.54
CA ASN A 70 7.61 -22.88 -4.90
C ASN A 70 6.29 -22.77 -4.14
N LEU A 71 6.34 -22.39 -2.85
CA LEU A 71 5.14 -22.10 -2.07
C LEU A 71 4.96 -20.59 -2.00
N ASN A 72 3.78 -20.13 -2.43
CA ASN A 72 3.38 -18.73 -2.43
C ASN A 72 2.16 -18.59 -1.50
N ILE A 73 2.37 -18.10 -0.28
CA ILE A 73 1.29 -17.86 0.69
C ILE A 73 0.97 -16.37 0.70
N LYS A 74 -0.32 -16.04 0.68
CA LYS A 74 -0.81 -14.66 0.74
C LYS A 74 -1.82 -14.51 1.87
N ILE A 75 -1.43 -13.77 2.90
CA ILE A 75 -2.29 -13.37 4.03
C ILE A 75 -2.79 -11.96 3.75
N ASN A 76 -4.07 -11.68 4.00
CA ASN A 76 -4.69 -10.38 3.76
C ASN A 76 -5.35 -9.89 5.05
N LEU A 77 -4.92 -8.72 5.53
CA LEU A 77 -5.33 -8.13 6.80
C LEU A 77 -6.00 -6.78 6.53
N SER A 78 -7.17 -6.54 7.15
CA SER A 78 -7.85 -5.24 7.01
C SER A 78 -7.11 -4.14 7.77
N ALA A 79 -6.81 -3.03 7.10
CA ALA A 79 -6.14 -1.91 7.75
C ALA A 79 -7.03 -1.24 8.81
N ASP A 80 -8.36 -1.34 8.70
CA ASP A 80 -9.30 -0.78 9.68
C ASP A 80 -9.33 -1.59 11.00
N GLN A 81 -8.88 -2.85 10.96
CA GLN A 81 -8.66 -3.66 12.16
C GLN A 81 -7.28 -3.36 12.77
N LEU A 82 -6.27 -3.16 11.93
CA LEU A 82 -4.88 -2.96 12.34
C LEU A 82 -4.57 -1.56 12.89
N PHE A 83 -5.21 -0.51 12.35
CA PHE A 83 -4.85 0.88 12.57
C PHE A 83 -6.09 1.76 12.84
N ASP A 84 -5.90 2.86 13.55
CA ASP A 84 -6.90 3.93 13.57
C ASP A 84 -6.94 4.68 12.22
N PHE A 85 -8.02 5.44 12.01
CA PHE A 85 -8.15 6.35 10.88
C PHE A 85 -6.92 7.25 10.73
N ASP A 86 -6.38 7.28 9.51
CA ASP A 86 -5.21 8.07 9.10
C ASP A 86 -3.89 7.82 9.89
N LYS A 87 -3.82 6.75 10.69
CA LYS A 87 -2.61 6.34 11.41
C LYS A 87 -1.91 5.14 10.78
N ALA A 88 -0.64 4.98 11.14
CA ALA A 88 0.19 3.79 10.92
C ALA A 88 0.66 3.13 12.22
N VAL A 89 0.14 3.55 13.38
CA VAL A 89 0.42 2.92 14.68
C VAL A 89 -0.53 1.74 14.86
N LEU A 90 0.04 0.56 15.10
CA LEU A 90 -0.74 -0.66 15.38
C LEU A 90 -1.50 -0.50 16.70
N LYS A 91 -2.76 -0.94 16.70
CA LYS A 91 -3.61 -0.97 17.90
C LYS A 91 -3.24 -2.19 18.78
N PRO A 92 -3.50 -2.21 20.10
CA PRO A 92 -3.14 -3.35 20.95
C PRO A 92 -3.97 -4.61 20.66
N GLU A 93 -5.18 -4.50 20.09
CA GLU A 93 -6.03 -5.67 19.81
C GLU A 93 -5.54 -6.51 18.61
N VAL A 94 -4.58 -5.99 17.83
CA VAL A 94 -4.09 -6.66 16.60
C VAL A 94 -3.21 -7.85 16.89
N ASP A 95 -2.67 -7.95 18.11
CA ASP A 95 -1.68 -8.95 18.49
C ASP A 95 -2.17 -10.37 18.19
N VAL A 96 -3.46 -10.64 18.38
CA VAL A 96 -4.07 -11.96 18.10
C VAL A 96 -4.09 -12.29 16.61
N GLU A 97 -4.32 -11.30 15.74
CA GLU A 97 -4.41 -11.53 14.29
C GLU A 97 -3.02 -11.60 13.64
N LEU A 98 -2.11 -10.71 14.07
CA LEU A 98 -0.71 -10.77 13.63
C LEU A 98 0.01 -12.01 14.20
N GLN A 99 -0.38 -12.56 15.35
CA GLN A 99 0.20 -13.80 15.88
C GLN A 99 -0.14 -15.00 14.99
N LYS A 100 -1.37 -15.11 14.48
CA LYS A 100 -1.71 -16.16 13.50
C LYS A 100 -0.83 -16.07 12.25
N ALA A 101 -0.67 -14.85 11.73
CA ALA A 101 0.19 -14.61 10.57
C ALA A 101 1.68 -14.90 10.87
N PHE A 102 2.14 -14.64 12.09
CA PHE A 102 3.47 -15.05 12.54
C PHE A 102 3.59 -16.57 12.60
N ASP A 103 2.64 -17.27 13.22
CA ASP A 103 2.65 -18.74 13.37
C ASP A 103 2.60 -19.44 12.00
N ASP A 104 1.87 -18.89 11.03
CA ASP A 104 1.84 -19.34 9.64
C ASP A 104 3.19 -19.19 8.91
N ILE A 105 4.03 -18.23 9.31
CA ILE A 105 5.35 -17.99 8.68
C ILE A 105 6.46 -18.71 9.46
N ASN A 106 6.32 -18.79 10.78
CA ASN A 106 7.29 -19.36 11.68
C ASN A 106 7.58 -20.84 11.33
N GLY A 107 8.84 -21.25 11.48
CA GLY A 107 9.32 -22.57 11.04
C GLY A 107 9.64 -22.69 9.55
N LYS A 108 9.29 -21.72 8.69
CA LYS A 108 9.71 -21.70 7.27
C LYS A 108 11.03 -20.96 7.11
N THR A 109 12.14 -21.63 7.43
CA THR A 109 13.50 -21.05 7.48
C THR A 109 13.98 -20.41 6.17
N GLU A 110 13.50 -20.88 5.01
CA GLU A 110 13.89 -20.42 3.67
C GLU A 110 12.82 -19.52 3.01
N ALA A 111 11.93 -18.91 3.81
CA ALA A 111 10.91 -18.00 3.31
C ALA A 111 11.40 -16.54 3.25
N ASN A 112 11.16 -15.89 2.11
CA ASN A 112 11.18 -14.43 2.00
C ASN A 112 9.78 -13.89 2.31
N VAL A 113 9.70 -12.80 3.08
CA VAL A 113 8.43 -12.16 3.47
C VAL A 113 8.38 -10.77 2.87
N LEU A 114 7.31 -10.46 2.12
CA LEU A 114 7.02 -9.15 1.56
C LEU A 114 5.69 -8.64 2.12
N VAL A 115 5.76 -7.58 2.93
CA VAL A 115 4.61 -6.88 3.48
C VAL A 115 4.25 -5.71 2.55
N VAL A 116 3.06 -5.76 1.95
CA VAL A 116 2.58 -4.73 1.01
C VAL A 116 1.41 -3.95 1.61
N GLY A 117 1.59 -2.65 1.78
CA GLY A 117 0.56 -1.75 2.27
C GLY A 117 -0.27 -1.14 1.12
N TYR A 118 -1.58 -1.03 1.33
CA TYR A 118 -2.53 -0.39 0.41
C TYR A 118 -3.41 0.64 1.15
N THR A 119 -3.88 1.64 0.42
CA THR A 119 -4.88 2.63 0.88
C THR A 119 -6.14 2.53 0.02
N ASP A 120 -7.17 3.30 0.38
CA ASP A 120 -8.19 3.65 -0.61
C ASP A 120 -7.73 4.82 -1.50
N ALA A 121 -8.57 5.19 -2.47
CA ALA A 121 -8.27 6.24 -3.45
C ALA A 121 -8.60 7.67 -3.01
N LYS A 122 -8.85 7.94 -1.71
CA LYS A 122 -8.99 9.31 -1.20
C LYS A 122 -7.62 9.89 -0.85
N GLY A 123 -7.41 11.19 -1.06
CA GLY A 123 -6.11 11.85 -0.86
C GLY A 123 -5.20 11.78 -2.09
N SER A 124 -3.99 12.34 -1.99
CA SER A 124 -3.02 12.35 -3.09
C SER A 124 -2.18 11.07 -3.14
N ASP A 125 -1.69 10.70 -4.32
CA ASP A 125 -0.81 9.55 -4.52
C ASP A 125 0.43 9.57 -3.61
N SER A 126 1.04 10.74 -3.42
CA SER A 126 2.21 10.92 -2.55
C SER A 126 1.87 10.73 -1.07
N TYR A 127 0.68 11.16 -0.65
CA TYR A 127 0.16 10.95 0.70
C TYR A 127 -0.08 9.46 0.96
N ASN A 128 -0.86 8.84 0.07
CA ASN A 128 -1.25 7.44 0.13
C ASN A 128 -0.05 6.50 0.06
N LYS A 129 0.93 6.80 -0.79
CA LYS A 129 2.20 6.08 -0.83
C LYS A 129 2.88 6.10 0.54
N ARG A 130 3.15 7.28 1.10
CA ARG A 130 3.82 7.41 2.41
C ARG A 130 3.05 6.69 3.54
N LEU A 131 1.73 6.84 3.59
CA LEU A 131 0.90 6.16 4.59
C LEU A 131 0.96 4.62 4.45
N SER A 132 0.93 4.12 3.21
CA SER A 132 1.06 2.68 2.95
C SER A 132 2.45 2.12 3.28
N ASP A 133 3.53 2.86 2.99
CA ASP A 133 4.89 2.50 3.39
C ASP A 133 5.00 2.42 4.93
N GLN A 134 4.51 3.44 5.64
CA GLN A 134 4.53 3.49 7.11
C GLN A 134 3.75 2.34 7.75
N ARG A 135 2.58 1.98 7.20
CA ARG A 135 1.78 0.83 7.68
C ARG A 135 2.50 -0.50 7.45
N ALA A 136 3.14 -0.69 6.30
CA ALA A 136 3.95 -1.88 6.03
C ALA A 136 5.15 -1.97 6.98
N MET A 137 5.84 -0.85 7.24
CA MET A 137 6.92 -0.77 8.22
C MET A 137 6.49 -1.10 9.65
N ALA A 138 5.29 -0.67 10.07
CA ALA A 138 4.76 -0.99 11.40
C ALA A 138 4.51 -2.49 11.60
N VAL A 139 3.89 -3.14 10.60
CA VAL A 139 3.68 -4.61 10.61
C VAL A 139 5.00 -5.36 10.55
N LYS A 140 5.95 -4.92 9.72
CA LYS A 140 7.32 -5.46 9.70
C LYS A 140 7.96 -5.40 11.08
N LYS A 141 7.96 -4.22 11.72
CA LYS A 141 8.56 -4.04 13.04
C LYS A 141 7.93 -4.98 14.08
N TRP A 142 6.60 -5.12 14.08
CA TRP A 142 5.92 -6.04 15.00
C TRP A 142 6.38 -7.49 14.81
N LEU A 143 6.56 -7.95 13.56
CA LEU A 143 7.07 -9.30 13.25
C LEU A 143 8.54 -9.47 13.70
N GLU A 144 9.38 -8.46 13.51
CA GLU A 144 10.77 -8.44 14.00
C GLU A 144 10.82 -8.46 15.54
N ASP A 145 10.00 -7.66 16.21
CA ASP A 145 9.89 -7.57 17.67
C ASP A 145 9.36 -8.89 18.30
N LYS A 146 8.54 -9.68 17.59
CA LYS A 146 8.16 -11.05 17.98
C LYS A 146 9.23 -12.11 17.69
N GLY A 147 10.33 -11.74 17.03
CA GLY A 147 11.49 -12.62 16.78
C GLY A 147 11.46 -13.37 15.45
N LEU A 148 10.72 -12.88 14.44
CA LEU A 148 10.72 -13.51 13.11
C LEU A 148 12.09 -13.31 12.44
N LYS A 149 12.79 -14.42 12.15
CA LYS A 149 14.16 -14.40 11.60
C LYS A 149 14.24 -14.30 10.08
N ASN A 150 13.09 -14.40 9.39
CA ASN A 150 12.99 -14.31 7.95
C ASN A 150 13.33 -12.90 7.43
N GLN A 151 13.81 -12.81 6.19
CA GLN A 151 14.01 -11.50 5.55
C GLN A 151 12.65 -10.85 5.26
N ILE A 152 12.36 -9.75 5.96
CA ILE A 152 11.13 -8.97 5.76
C ILE A 152 11.41 -7.72 4.92
N LEU A 153 10.81 -7.70 3.73
CA LEU A 153 10.72 -6.55 2.83
C LEU A 153 9.37 -5.85 3.01
N THR A 154 9.34 -4.54 2.75
CA THR A 154 8.14 -3.69 2.88
C THR A 154 7.95 -2.85 1.62
N GLU A 155 6.71 -2.78 1.11
CA GLU A 155 6.36 -1.91 -0.01
C GLU A 155 5.00 -1.23 0.20
N GLY A 156 4.94 0.10 0.14
CA GLY A 156 3.69 0.83 -0.03
C GLY A 156 3.28 0.93 -1.50
N LYS A 157 2.08 0.50 -1.84
CA LYS A 157 1.47 0.69 -3.17
C LYS A 157 0.54 1.91 -3.23
N GLY A 158 0.18 2.50 -2.08
CA GLY A 158 -0.86 3.53 -1.99
C GLY A 158 -2.21 3.00 -2.51
N ALA A 159 -2.88 3.80 -3.35
CA ALA A 159 -4.18 3.48 -3.93
C ALA A 159 -4.12 2.56 -5.17
N LYS A 160 -2.94 2.05 -5.55
CA LYS A 160 -2.75 1.18 -6.71
C LYS A 160 -3.28 -0.23 -6.44
N ASP A 161 -3.57 -0.97 -7.51
CA ASP A 161 -4.08 -2.34 -7.50
C ASP A 161 -5.30 -2.52 -6.55
N PRO A 162 -6.41 -1.76 -6.77
CA PRO A 162 -7.63 -1.91 -5.99
C PRO A 162 -8.28 -3.28 -6.26
N ILE A 163 -8.76 -3.94 -5.20
CA ILE A 163 -9.51 -5.21 -5.29
C ILE A 163 -10.99 -4.95 -5.58
N ALA A 164 -11.50 -3.80 -5.15
CA ALA A 164 -12.88 -3.38 -5.34
C ALA A 164 -12.95 -1.93 -5.88
N PRO A 165 -13.99 -1.56 -6.63
CA PRO A 165 -14.12 -0.19 -7.14
C PRO A 165 -14.29 0.80 -5.98
N ASN A 166 -13.59 1.94 -6.04
CA ASN A 166 -13.66 2.99 -5.02
C ASN A 166 -14.92 3.89 -5.16
N THR A 167 -15.58 3.81 -6.31
CA THR A 167 -16.79 4.54 -6.70
C THR A 167 -17.79 3.58 -7.34
N ASN A 168 -19.07 3.90 -7.27
CA ASN A 168 -20.14 3.16 -7.93
C ASN A 168 -20.22 3.50 -9.43
N PRO A 169 -21.00 2.76 -10.25
CA PRO A 169 -21.15 3.02 -11.68
C PRO A 169 -21.78 4.39 -12.02
N ASP A 170 -22.51 4.99 -11.09
CA ASP A 170 -23.09 6.34 -11.20
C ASP A 170 -22.09 7.46 -10.81
N GLY A 171 -20.84 7.11 -10.49
CA GLY A 171 -19.81 8.03 -9.99
C GLY A 171 -19.93 8.38 -8.51
N SER A 172 -20.91 7.85 -7.78
CA SER A 172 -21.05 8.07 -6.35
C SER A 172 -19.97 7.33 -5.54
N ASP A 173 -19.82 7.73 -4.29
CA ASP A 173 -18.82 7.18 -3.36
C ASP A 173 -19.15 5.73 -2.95
N ASN A 174 -18.18 4.80 -3.00
CA ASN A 174 -18.40 3.40 -2.57
C ASN A 174 -17.57 3.07 -1.30
N PRO A 175 -18.16 3.17 -0.09
CA PRO A 175 -17.44 2.92 1.17
C PRO A 175 -16.96 1.48 1.34
N GLU A 176 -17.75 0.50 0.88
CA GLU A 176 -17.47 -0.93 1.02
C GLU A 176 -16.28 -1.37 0.16
N GLY A 177 -16.20 -0.84 -1.06
CA GLY A 177 -15.06 -1.05 -1.95
C GLY A 177 -13.79 -0.42 -1.41
N ARG A 178 -13.88 0.81 -0.86
CA ARG A 178 -12.74 1.44 -0.17
C ARG A 178 -12.27 0.65 1.05
N ALA A 179 -13.19 0.13 1.86
CA ALA A 179 -12.84 -0.71 3.02
C ALA A 179 -12.05 -1.96 2.61
N LYS A 180 -12.44 -2.63 1.50
CA LYS A 180 -11.69 -3.76 0.92
C LYS A 180 -10.30 -3.36 0.38
N ASN A 181 -10.14 -2.12 -0.07
CA ASN A 181 -8.87 -1.61 -0.58
C ASN A 181 -7.88 -1.21 0.53
N ARG A 182 -8.37 -0.71 1.67
CA ARG A 182 -7.58 -0.43 2.89
C ARG A 182 -7.12 -1.73 3.56
N ARG A 183 -6.00 -2.28 3.08
CA ARG A 183 -5.48 -3.58 3.51
C ARG A 183 -3.96 -3.61 3.62
N VAL A 184 -3.44 -4.61 4.32
CA VAL A 184 -2.04 -5.04 4.28
C VAL A 184 -1.99 -6.48 3.79
N GLU A 185 -1.20 -6.75 2.77
CA GLU A 185 -0.96 -8.11 2.26
C GLU A 185 0.42 -8.60 2.72
N ILE A 186 0.49 -9.76 3.35
CA ILE A 186 1.76 -10.43 3.64
C ILE A 186 1.94 -11.57 2.63
N LYS A 187 2.97 -11.46 1.80
CA LYS A 187 3.33 -12.43 0.76
C LYS A 187 4.56 -13.20 1.21
N VAL A 188 4.47 -14.52 1.26
CA VAL A 188 5.53 -15.41 1.71
C VAL A 188 5.94 -16.28 0.53
N THR A 189 7.21 -16.25 0.15
CA THR A 189 7.75 -17.05 -0.95
C THR A 189 8.90 -17.91 -0.46
N THR A 190 8.74 -19.23 -0.50
CA THR A 190 9.84 -20.18 -0.23
C THR A 190 10.42 -20.68 -1.55
N GLN A 191 11.71 -20.48 -1.76
CA GLN A 191 12.45 -21.17 -2.81
C GLN A 191 12.87 -22.53 -2.27
N LYS A 192 11.94 -23.49 -2.22
CA LYS A 192 12.27 -24.84 -1.78
C LYS A 192 13.13 -25.52 -2.85
N SER A 193 14.43 -25.54 -2.59
CA SER A 193 15.36 -26.41 -3.32
C SER A 193 15.05 -27.84 -2.88
N ILE A 194 14.77 -28.73 -3.83
CA ILE A 194 14.61 -30.18 -3.60
C ILE A 194 15.92 -30.88 -3.93
#